data_AF-A0A3A5WLU1-F1
#
_entry.id   AF-A0A3A5WLU1-F1
#
_cell.length_a   1.000
_cell.length_b   1.000
_cell.length_c   1.000
_cell.angle_alpha   90.00
_cell.angle_beta   90.00
_cell.angle_gamma   90.00
#
_symmetry.space_group_name_H-M   'P 1'
#
loop_
_entity.id
_entity.type
_entity.pdbx_description
1 polymer ?
#
loop_
_entity_poly.entity_id
_entity_poly.type
_entity_poly.pdbx_seq_one_letter_code
_entity_poly.pdbx_strand_id
1 'polypeptide(L)'
;MADVEVEVDCPHCGGRINLGTNASGAFDCPLCNEQFEWNSDAPSFLDILFEMGFWIGALAPFLLACSVIVLGLMIAGDGWGFLAWALVSVVLWPVVSLAIGLYGYVAARVPLMFGGLVSLAVSIGFYLLFWAVVAVSNL
;
A
#
# COMPACT_ATOMS: atom_id res chain seq x y z
N MET A 1 -39.83 -12.38 -7.37
CA MET A 1 -38.53 -11.69 -7.44
C MET A 1 -38.78 -10.37 -6.72
N ALA A 2 -38.20 -10.17 -5.54
CA ALA A 2 -38.42 -8.95 -4.79
C ALA A 2 -37.50 -7.87 -5.37
N ASP A 3 -38.08 -6.82 -5.94
CA ASP A 3 -37.36 -5.61 -6.31
C ASP A 3 -36.84 -4.96 -5.03
N VAL A 4 -35.54 -5.09 -4.76
CA VAL A 4 -34.89 -4.44 -3.62
C VAL A 4 -34.59 -3.01 -4.02
N GLU A 5 -35.46 -2.09 -3.60
CA GLU A 5 -35.28 -0.66 -3.76
C GLU A 5 -34.13 -0.18 -2.86
N VAL A 6 -33.16 0.54 -3.43
CA VAL A 6 -32.01 1.05 -2.68
C VAL A 6 -32.26 2.53 -2.37
N GLU A 7 -32.71 2.81 -1.13
CA GLU A 7 -32.75 4.16 -0.57
C GLU A 7 -31.38 4.55 -0.03
N VAL A 8 -30.89 5.72 -0.45
CA VAL A 8 -29.59 6.26 -0.04
C VAL A 8 -29.73 7.73 0.31
N ASP A 9 -28.84 8.22 1.17
CA ASP A 9 -28.76 9.64 1.44
C ASP A 9 -27.71 10.28 0.52
N CYS A 10 -28.08 11.39 -0.13
CA CYS A 10 -27.18 12.13 -0.98
C CYS A 10 -26.02 12.73 -0.15
N PRO A 11 -24.74 12.51 -0.50
CA PRO A 11 -23.60 12.99 0.28
C PRO A 11 -23.45 14.52 0.31
N HIS A 12 -24.12 15.22 -0.62
CA HIS A 12 -24.02 16.67 -0.76
C HIS A 12 -25.06 17.43 0.06
N CYS A 13 -26.32 16.98 0.01
CA CYS A 13 -27.43 17.68 0.66
C CYS A 13 -28.06 16.91 1.83
N GLY A 14 -27.60 15.66 2.09
CA GLY A 14 -28.17 14.79 3.12
C GLY A 14 -29.62 14.39 2.85
N GLY A 15 -30.10 14.59 1.63
CA GLY A 15 -31.47 14.27 1.23
C GLY A 15 -31.61 12.80 0.85
N ARG A 16 -32.64 12.14 1.36
CA ARG A 16 -32.93 10.75 1.02
C ARG A 16 -33.48 10.64 -0.40
N ILE A 17 -32.87 9.80 -1.20
CA ILE A 17 -33.22 9.55 -2.59
C ILE A 17 -33.28 8.05 -2.86
N ASN A 18 -34.22 7.63 -3.70
CA ASN A 18 -34.36 6.24 -4.11
C ASN A 18 -33.68 6.07 -5.48
N LEU A 19 -32.63 5.26 -5.52
CA LEU A 19 -31.87 5.01 -6.74
C LEU A 19 -32.46 3.85 -7.58
N GLY A 20 -33.50 3.18 -7.08
CA GLY A 20 -34.15 2.05 -7.74
C GLY A 20 -33.44 0.72 -7.47
N THR A 21 -33.69 -0.28 -8.31
CA THR A 21 -33.13 -1.63 -8.18
C THR A 21 -31.79 -1.75 -8.91
N ASN A 22 -30.77 -2.28 -8.23
CA ASN A 22 -29.41 -2.47 -8.77
C ASN A 22 -28.74 -1.19 -9.32
N ALA A 23 -29.00 -0.05 -8.68
CA ALA A 23 -28.41 1.21 -9.09
C ALA A 23 -26.88 1.20 -8.92
N SER A 24 -26.15 1.50 -9.98
CA SER A 24 -24.69 1.66 -10.00
C SER A 24 -24.29 2.70 -11.06
N GLY A 25 -23.24 3.46 -10.79
CA GLY A 25 -22.75 4.54 -11.67
C GLY A 25 -23.01 5.95 -11.15
N ALA A 26 -22.91 6.94 -12.02
CA ALA A 26 -23.13 8.35 -11.69
C ALA A 26 -24.62 8.69 -11.71
N PHE A 27 -25.12 9.25 -10.60
CA PHE A 27 -26.50 9.69 -10.45
C PHE A 27 -26.55 11.19 -10.16
N ASP A 28 -27.48 11.89 -10.82
CA ASP A 28 -27.83 13.26 -10.50
C ASP A 28 -28.83 13.27 -9.34
N CYS A 29 -28.51 13.97 -8.25
CA CYS A 29 -29.44 14.13 -7.15
C CYS A 29 -30.58 15.08 -7.54
N PRO A 30 -31.87 14.68 -7.45
CA PRO A 30 -33.00 15.55 -7.81
C PRO A 30 -33.21 16.72 -6.85
N LEU A 31 -32.55 16.72 -5.68
CA LEU A 31 -32.71 17.76 -4.65
C LEU A 31 -31.72 18.91 -4.83
N CYS A 32 -30.44 18.61 -5.09
CA CYS A 32 -29.39 19.62 -5.27
C CYS A 32 -28.85 19.71 -6.69
N ASN A 33 -29.27 18.81 -7.59
CA ASN A 33 -28.82 18.73 -8.98
C ASN A 33 -27.30 18.53 -9.12
N GLU A 34 -26.66 17.97 -8.10
CA GLU A 34 -25.24 17.58 -8.12
C GLU A 34 -25.10 16.09 -8.42
N GLN A 35 -24.07 15.76 -9.20
CA GLN A 35 -23.72 14.36 -9.50
C GLN A 35 -22.92 13.75 -8.36
N PHE A 36 -23.27 12.50 -8.05
CA PHE A 36 -22.48 11.64 -7.19
C PHE A 36 -22.42 10.22 -7.76
N GLU A 37 -21.32 9.51 -7.52
CA GLU A 37 -21.22 8.11 -7.90
C GLU A 37 -21.77 7.21 -6.79
N TRP A 38 -22.58 6.24 -7.18
CA TRP A 38 -23.13 5.22 -6.31
C TRP A 38 -22.72 3.85 -6.82
N ASN A 39 -22.18 3.00 -5.94
CA ASN A 39 -21.75 1.65 -6.29
C ASN A 39 -20.86 1.62 -7.55
N SER A 40 -19.86 2.51 -7.63
CA SER A 40 -18.86 2.45 -8.68
C SER A 40 -17.98 1.22 -8.44
N ASP A 41 -17.84 0.36 -9.45
CA ASP A 41 -16.93 -0.80 -9.42
C ASP A 41 -15.44 -0.39 -9.35
N ALA A 42 -15.16 0.92 -9.31
CA ALA A 42 -13.83 1.47 -9.14
C ALA A 42 -13.44 1.35 -7.66
N PRO A 43 -12.46 0.48 -7.31
CA PRO A 43 -12.02 0.36 -5.93
C PRO A 43 -11.49 1.70 -5.45
N SER A 44 -12.04 2.20 -4.35
CA SER A 44 -11.56 3.45 -3.77
C SER A 44 -10.13 3.28 -3.26
N PHE A 45 -9.36 4.37 -3.18
CA PHE A 45 -7.99 4.29 -2.64
C PHE A 45 -7.96 3.72 -1.21
N LEU A 46 -8.99 3.99 -0.42
CA LEU A 46 -9.14 3.42 0.92
C LEU A 46 -9.33 1.90 0.87
N ASP A 47 -10.14 1.38 -0.06
CA ASP A 47 -10.29 -0.07 -0.24
C ASP A 47 -8.96 -0.72 -0.63
N ILE A 48 -8.19 -0.08 -1.52
CA ILE A 48 -6.86 -0.56 -1.92
C ILE A 48 -5.89 -0.58 -0.72
N LEU A 49 -5.95 0.40 0.19
CA LEU A 49 -5.11 0.48 1.37
C LEU A 49 -5.50 -0.54 2.47
N PHE A 50 -6.79 -0.83 2.63
CA PHE A 50 -7.27 -1.82 3.58
C PHE A 50 -7.17 -3.25 3.06
N GLU A 51 -6.99 -3.42 1.75
CA GLU A 51 -6.78 -4.72 1.13
C GLU A 51 -5.52 -5.39 1.69
N MET A 52 -5.66 -6.65 2.12
CA MET A 52 -4.54 -7.40 2.72
C MET A 52 -3.34 -7.53 1.79
N GLY A 53 -3.58 -7.53 0.47
CA GLY A 53 -2.53 -7.54 -0.55
C GLY A 53 -1.60 -6.33 -0.50
N PHE A 54 -2.11 -5.14 -0.13
CA PHE A 54 -1.28 -3.94 0.01
C PHE A 54 -0.30 -4.09 1.18
N TRP A 55 -0.79 -4.52 2.34
CA TRP A 55 0.02 -4.73 3.53
C TRP A 55 1.06 -5.83 3.35
N ILE A 56 0.72 -6.91 2.63
CA ILE A 56 1.69 -7.95 2.29
C ILE A 56 2.82 -7.37 1.44
N GLY A 57 2.48 -6.58 0.40
CA GLY A 57 3.50 -5.95 -0.45
C GLY A 57 4.37 -4.94 0.29
N ALA A 58 3.80 -4.22 1.26
CA ALA A 58 4.50 -3.21 2.04
C ALA A 58 5.38 -3.81 3.16
N LEU A 59 4.82 -4.73 3.96
CA LEU A 59 5.45 -5.27 5.17
C LEU A 59 6.36 -6.47 4.91
N ALA A 60 6.07 -7.31 3.92
CA ALA A 60 6.89 -8.50 3.65
C ALA A 60 8.40 -8.19 3.48
N PRO A 61 8.81 -7.21 2.65
CA PRO A 61 10.24 -6.90 2.50
C PRO A 61 10.85 -6.30 3.78
N PHE A 62 10.08 -5.55 4.58
CA PHE A 62 10.56 -5.01 5.87
C PHE A 62 10.77 -6.12 6.90
N LEU A 63 9.80 -7.02 7.05
CA LEU A 63 9.89 -8.15 7.98
C LEU A 63 11.04 -9.10 7.60
N LEU A 64 11.27 -9.28 6.30
CA LEU A 64 12.39 -10.06 5.79
C LEU A 64 13.74 -9.39 6.11
N ALA A 65 13.85 -8.08 5.95
CA ALA A 65 15.04 -7.33 6.35
C ALA A 65 15.30 -7.47 7.86
N CYS A 66 14.27 -7.25 8.69
CA CYS A 66 14.38 -7.42 10.14
C CYS A 66 14.79 -8.85 10.53
N SER A 67 14.24 -9.88 9.89
CA SER A 67 14.58 -11.27 10.21
C SER A 67 16.04 -11.60 9.87
N VAL A 68 16.56 -11.09 8.76
CA VAL A 68 17.96 -11.24 8.36
C VAL A 68 18.89 -10.57 9.37
N ILE A 69 18.54 -9.39 9.88
CA ILE A 69 19.32 -8.70 10.93
C ILE A 69 19.33 -9.50 12.23
N VAL A 70 18.17 -10.00 12.67
CA VAL A 70 18.06 -10.79 13.91
C VAL A 70 18.85 -12.09 13.81
N LEU A 71 18.78 -12.79 12.67
CA LEU A 71 19.61 -13.96 12.42
C LEU A 71 21.09 -13.62 12.40
N GLY A 72 21.45 -12.49 11.79
CA GLY A 72 22.81 -11.97 11.82
C GLY A 72 23.33 -11.76 13.24
N LEU A 73 22.51 -11.21 14.13
CA LEU A 73 22.87 -11.02 15.56
C LEU A 73 23.08 -12.35 16.30
N MET A 74 22.30 -13.38 15.97
CA MET A 74 22.43 -14.69 16.61
C MET A 74 23.65 -15.47 16.12
N ILE A 75 24.00 -15.32 14.85
CA ILE A 75 25.06 -16.11 14.18
C ILE A 75 26.42 -15.41 14.27
N ALA A 76 26.43 -14.08 14.16
CA ALA A 76 27.67 -13.31 14.22
C ALA A 76 28.16 -13.21 15.67
N GLY A 77 29.15 -14.03 16.01
CA GLY A 77 29.90 -13.90 17.26
C GLY A 77 30.89 -12.73 17.24
N ASP A 78 31.05 -12.05 16.10
CA ASP A 78 31.98 -10.95 15.87
C ASP A 78 31.30 -9.72 15.23
N GLY A 79 31.89 -8.54 15.45
CA GLY A 79 31.32 -7.29 14.93
C GLY A 79 31.32 -7.18 13.40
N TRP A 80 32.29 -7.82 12.73
CA TRP A 80 32.38 -7.82 11.26
C TRP A 80 31.30 -8.69 10.61
N GLY A 81 30.98 -9.85 11.21
CA GLY A 81 29.87 -10.68 10.77
C GLY A 81 28.53 -9.94 10.86
N PHE A 82 28.28 -9.22 11.95
CA PHE A 82 27.07 -8.41 12.10
C PHE A 82 26.97 -7.33 11.01
N LEU A 83 28.07 -6.64 10.74
CA LEU A 83 28.13 -5.59 9.71
C LEU A 83 27.84 -6.15 8.32
N ALA A 84 28.37 -7.33 8.00
CA ALA A 84 28.06 -8.01 6.74
C ALA A 84 26.56 -8.35 6.62
N TRP A 85 25.95 -8.90 7.66
CA TRP A 85 24.51 -9.20 7.69
C TRP A 85 23.63 -7.95 7.60
N ALA A 86 24.04 -6.86 8.24
CA ALA A 86 23.36 -5.58 8.14
C ALA A 86 23.39 -5.05 6.69
N LEU A 87 24.53 -5.10 6.01
CA LEU A 87 24.63 -4.71 4.60
C LEU A 87 23.78 -5.58 3.69
N VAL A 88 23.76 -6.90 3.91
CA VAL A 88 22.89 -7.82 3.17
C VAL A 88 21.42 -7.44 3.36
N SER A 89 20.96 -7.22 4.60
CA SER A 89 19.58 -6.81 4.88
C SER A 89 19.21 -5.51 4.17
N VAL A 90 20.11 -4.53 4.23
CA VAL A 90 19.95 -3.21 3.63
C VAL A 90 19.74 -3.34 2.12
N VAL A 91 20.51 -4.18 1.43
CA VAL A 91 20.35 -4.44 -0.03
C VAL A 91 19.16 -5.34 -0.34
N LEU A 92 18.86 -6.32 0.52
CA LEU A 92 17.80 -7.29 0.28
C LEU A 92 16.40 -6.64 0.27
N TRP A 93 16.17 -5.64 1.13
CA TRP A 93 14.90 -4.93 1.19
C TRP A 93 14.46 -4.32 -0.15
N PRO A 94 15.22 -3.41 -0.80
CA PRO A 94 14.80 -2.83 -2.08
C PRO A 94 14.70 -3.87 -3.19
N VAL A 95 15.54 -4.91 -3.18
CA VAL A 95 15.49 -6.00 -4.16
C VAL A 95 14.16 -6.76 -4.06
N VAL A 96 13.76 -7.13 -2.85
CA VAL A 96 12.53 -7.90 -2.60
C VAL A 96 11.30 -7.02 -2.87
N SER A 97 11.34 -5.76 -2.45
CA SER A 97 10.29 -4.78 -2.74
C SER A 97 10.09 -4.57 -4.25
N LEU A 98 11.18 -4.46 -5.02
CA LEU A 98 11.13 -4.36 -6.47
C LEU A 98 10.58 -5.63 -7.12
N ALA A 99 11.00 -6.81 -6.64
CA ALA A 99 10.49 -8.09 -7.12
C ALA A 99 8.98 -8.25 -6.89
N ILE A 100 8.48 -7.86 -5.71
CA ILE A 100 7.04 -7.89 -5.39
C ILE A 100 6.28 -6.87 -6.24
N GLY A 101 6.83 -5.67 -6.44
CA GLY A 101 6.23 -4.66 -7.33
C GLY A 101 6.08 -5.17 -8.77
N LEU A 102 7.14 -5.77 -9.34
CA LEU A 102 7.11 -6.37 -10.68
C LEU A 102 6.13 -7.55 -10.75
N TYR A 103 6.11 -8.41 -9.74
CA TYR A 103 5.17 -9.53 -9.68
C TYR A 103 3.72 -9.04 -9.61
N GLY A 104 3.44 -8.01 -8.81
CA GLY A 104 2.13 -7.37 -8.72
C GLY A 104 1.67 -6.79 -10.05
N TYR A 105 2.60 -6.19 -10.81
CA TYR A 105 2.34 -5.68 -12.15
C TYR A 105 1.96 -6.80 -13.13
N VAL A 106 2.76 -7.88 -13.20
CA VAL A 106 2.51 -9.01 -14.11
C VAL A 106 1.22 -9.77 -13.74
N ALA A 107 0.92 -9.91 -12.45
CA ALA A 107 -0.26 -10.60 -11.97
C ALA A 107 -1.55 -9.76 -12.01
N ALA A 108 -1.49 -8.52 -12.53
CA ALA A 108 -2.57 -7.54 -12.50
C ALA A 108 -3.16 -7.31 -11.08
N ARG A 109 -2.34 -7.49 -10.04
CA ARG A 109 -2.72 -7.29 -8.63
C ARG A 109 -2.30 -5.89 -8.18
N VAL A 110 -3.12 -4.91 -8.55
CA VAL A 110 -2.95 -3.49 -8.21
C VAL A 110 -2.56 -3.22 -6.74
N PRO A 111 -3.24 -3.78 -5.71
CA PRO A 111 -2.89 -3.50 -4.31
C PRO A 111 -1.48 -3.97 -3.94
N LEU A 112 -1.05 -5.12 -4.47
CA LEU A 112 0.28 -5.67 -4.23
C LEU A 112 1.38 -4.80 -4.84
N MET A 113 1.13 -4.27 -6.04
CA MET A 113 2.04 -3.36 -6.75
C MET A 113 2.25 -2.05 -5.96
N PHE A 114 1.17 -1.42 -5.50
CA PHE A 114 1.28 -0.20 -4.68
C PHE A 114 2.01 -0.45 -3.36
N GLY A 115 1.73 -1.57 -2.68
CA GLY A 115 2.45 -1.95 -1.46
C GLY A 115 3.96 -2.10 -1.68
N GLY A 116 4.34 -2.79 -2.76
CA GLY A 116 5.75 -2.94 -3.15
C GLY A 116 6.43 -1.59 -3.43
N LEU A 117 5.79 -0.70 -4.19
CA LEU A 117 6.32 0.63 -4.52
C LEU A 117 6.48 1.53 -3.29
N VAL A 118 5.50 1.51 -2.37
CA VAL A 118 5.59 2.27 -1.11
C VAL A 118 6.79 1.78 -0.29
N SER A 119 6.98 0.47 -0.18
CA SER A 119 8.14 -0.09 0.53
C SER A 119 9.46 0.32 -0.10
N LEU A 120 9.51 0.40 -1.43
CA LEU A 120 10.69 0.85 -2.18
C LEU A 120 11.01 2.31 -1.88
N ALA A 121 9.99 3.17 -1.89
CA ALA A 121 10.14 4.59 -1.58
C ALA A 121 10.63 4.81 -0.14
N VAL A 122 10.08 4.05 0.82
CA VAL A 122 10.52 4.09 2.23
C VAL A 122 11.97 3.64 2.35
N SER A 123 12.35 2.53 1.70
CA SER A 123 13.72 2.03 1.71
C SER A 123 14.71 3.07 1.17
N ILE A 124 14.41 3.66 0.01
CA ILE A 124 15.24 4.74 -0.58
C ILE A 124 15.35 5.93 0.39
N GLY A 125 14.26 6.33 1.04
CA GLY A 125 14.27 7.39 2.04
C GLY A 125 15.26 7.11 3.18
N PHE A 126 15.25 5.91 3.73
CA PHE A 126 16.21 5.49 4.77
C PHE A 126 17.66 5.51 4.28
N TYR A 127 17.93 5.05 3.05
CA TYR A 127 19.26 5.10 2.46
C TYR A 127 19.78 6.53 2.31
N LEU A 128 18.93 7.44 1.83
CA LEU A 128 19.29 8.85 1.68
C LEU A 128 19.55 9.52 3.03
N LEU A 129 18.73 9.22 4.05
CA LEU A 129 18.94 9.70 5.41
C LEU A 129 20.27 9.20 5.98
N PHE A 130 20.58 7.91 5.80
CA PHE A 130 21.85 7.33 6.25
C PHE A 130 23.04 8.05 5.62
N TRP A 131 23.01 8.25 4.30
CA TRP A 131 24.07 8.99 3.59
C TRP A 131 24.17 10.45 4.01
N ALA A 132 23.05 11.13 4.26
CA ALA A 132 23.04 12.50 4.73
C ALA A 132 23.69 12.64 6.11
N VAL A 133 23.39 11.73 7.05
CA VAL A 133 24.03 11.69 8.38
C VAL A 133 25.53 11.47 8.25
N VAL A 134 25.96 10.51 7.43
CA VAL A 134 27.39 10.27 7.18
C VAL A 134 28.08 11.50 6.60
N ALA A 135 27.47 12.17 5.62
CA ALA A 135 28.03 13.37 5.01
C ALA A 135 28.20 14.52 6.03
N VAL A 136 27.20 14.75 6.90
CA VAL A 136 27.28 15.76 7.96
C VAL A 136 28.34 15.42 9.01
N SER A 137 28.51 14.14 9.33
CA SER A 137 29.49 13.69 10.35
C SER A 137 30.95 13.81 9.91
N ASN A 138 31.19 13.97 8.60
CA ASN A 138 32.54 14.09 8.01
C ASN A 138 32.93 15.54 7.65
N LEU A 139 32.09 16.53 8.03
CA LEU A 139 32.39 17.96 7.94
C LEU A 139 32.95 18.48 9.27
#